data_AF-A0A4R5BKY7-F1
#
_entry.id   AF-A0A4R5BKY7-F1
#
_cell.length_a   1.000
_cell.length_b   1.000
_cell.length_c   1.000
_cell.angle_alpha   90.00
_cell.angle_beta   90.00
_cell.angle_gamma   90.00
#
_symmetry.space_group_name_H-M   'P 1'
#
loop_
_entity.id
_entity.type
_entity.pdbx_description
1 polymer ?
#
loop_
_entity_poly.entity_id
_entity_poly.type
_entity_poly.pdbx_seq_one_letter_code
_entity_poly.pdbx_strand_id
1 'polypeptide(L)'
;MDVTGPGGLRRPLREVFALLFGWLGAEAFKLAGAAPHQPRVTVERLVVTRETWRTTVGATGLGPARGAGPEYLAARRLRRSLGLPERVFAKVGTETKPVHVDFTGPRYVSAFAAMLRAARESSGDGVSVVFTELLPDSGEVWLPDARGRRYHCELRLQMCDPARP
;
A
#
# COMPACT_ATOMS: atom_id res chain seq x y z
N MET A 1 18.76 30.93 -2.31
CA MET A 1 19.39 31.25 -1.02
C MET A 1 20.44 30.18 -0.74
N ASP A 2 21.66 30.60 -0.42
CA ASP A 2 22.79 29.71 -0.13
C ASP A 2 23.17 29.82 1.35
N VAL A 3 23.72 28.75 1.90
CA VAL A 3 24.19 28.66 3.29
C VAL A 3 25.69 28.43 3.28
N THR A 4 26.40 29.12 4.18
CA THR A 4 27.84 28.93 4.38
C THR A 4 28.05 28.19 5.70
N GLY A 5 28.70 27.03 5.64
CA GLY A 5 29.07 26.27 6.84
C GLY A 5 30.29 26.86 7.57
N PRO A 6 30.61 26.37 8.77
CA PRO A 6 31.73 26.88 9.59
C PRO A 6 33.10 26.83 8.89
N GLY A 7 33.29 25.94 7.91
CA GLY A 7 34.50 25.84 7.09
C GLY A 7 34.45 26.60 5.75
N GLY A 8 33.51 27.52 5.57
CA GLY A 8 33.36 28.31 4.33
C GLY A 8 32.69 27.57 3.16
N LEU A 9 32.33 26.29 3.35
CA LEU A 9 31.61 25.52 2.34
C LEU A 9 30.25 26.16 2.06
N ARG A 10 30.05 26.62 0.81
CA ARG A 10 28.76 27.13 0.35
C ARG A 10 27.97 26.01 -0.33
N ARG A 11 26.73 25.84 0.11
CA ARG A 11 25.75 24.97 -0.54
C ARG A 11 24.41 25.69 -0.63
N PRO A 12 23.63 25.45 -1.69
CA PRO A 12 22.26 25.92 -1.74
C PRO A 12 21.46 25.41 -0.54
N LEU A 13 20.63 26.28 0.06
CA LEU A 13 19.79 25.92 1.22
C LEU A 13 18.95 24.66 0.95
N ARG A 14 18.47 24.50 -0.30
CA ARG A 14 17.70 23.31 -0.71
C ARG A 14 18.50 22.00 -0.66
N GLU A 15 19.82 22.03 -0.84
CA GLU A 15 20.65 20.83 -0.77
C GLU A 15 20.86 20.40 0.68
N VAL A 16 20.97 21.37 1.60
CA VAL A 16 20.98 21.11 3.05
C VAL A 16 19.69 20.41 3.49
N PHE A 17 18.55 20.82 2.93
CA PHE A 17 17.24 20.23 3.22
C PHE A 17 16.79 19.16 2.22
N ALA A 18 17.68 18.66 1.35
CA ALA A 18 17.29 17.76 0.26
C ALA A 18 16.61 16.48 0.78
N LEU A 19 17.11 15.91 1.88
CA LEU A 19 16.49 14.75 2.52
C LEU A 19 15.08 15.04 3.05
N LEU A 20 14.88 16.23 3.66
CA LEU A 20 13.57 16.64 4.16
C LEU A 20 12.58 16.86 3.02
N PHE A 21 13.01 17.54 1.95
CA PHE A 21 12.17 17.74 0.76
C PHE A 21 11.87 16.42 0.05
N GLY A 22 12.83 15.50 -0.03
CA GLY A 22 12.61 14.16 -0.56
C GLY A 22 11.56 13.39 0.22
N TRP A 23 11.62 13.46 1.56
CA TRP A 23 10.62 12.83 2.41
C TRP A 23 9.23 13.48 2.27
N LEU A 24 9.15 14.81 2.32
CA LEU A 24 7.88 15.54 2.12
C LEU A 24 7.29 15.26 0.74
N GLY A 25 8.12 15.15 -0.31
CA GLY A 25 7.69 14.77 -1.65
C GLY A 25 7.13 13.35 -1.70
N ALA A 26 7.78 12.38 -1.03
CA ALA A 26 7.27 11.02 -0.94
C ALA A 26 5.92 10.94 -0.19
N GLU A 27 5.76 11.75 0.87
CA GLU A 27 4.49 11.86 1.59
C GLU A 27 3.43 12.63 0.79
N ALA A 28 3.83 13.58 -0.07
CA ALA A 28 2.92 14.35 -0.92
C ALA A 28 2.13 13.46 -1.89
N PHE A 29 2.71 12.37 -2.37
CA PHE A 29 1.98 11.39 -3.19
C PHE A 29 0.89 10.63 -2.42
N LYS A 30 0.91 10.66 -1.09
CA LYS A 30 -0.16 10.08 -0.25
C LYS A 30 -1.35 11.04 -0.04
N LEU A 31 -1.25 12.32 -0.45
CA LEU A 31 -2.30 13.32 -0.26
C LEU A 31 -3.51 13.17 -1.18
N ALA A 32 -3.50 12.22 -2.11
CA ALA A 32 -4.67 11.90 -2.87
C ALA A 32 -5.67 11.12 -1.98
N GLY A 33 -6.62 11.86 -1.41
CA GLY A 33 -7.97 11.39 -1.01
C GLY A 33 -8.11 10.60 0.30
N ALA A 34 -8.68 11.22 1.33
CA ALA A 34 -9.34 10.52 2.45
C ALA A 34 -10.66 9.84 2.04
N ALA A 35 -10.96 9.78 0.74
CA ALA A 35 -12.18 9.20 0.22
C ALA A 35 -12.24 7.68 0.47
N PRO A 36 -13.45 7.11 0.66
CA PRO A 36 -13.63 5.67 0.82
C PRO A 36 -13.09 4.84 -0.35
N HIS A 37 -13.13 5.38 -1.57
CA HIS A 37 -12.53 4.77 -2.76
C HIS A 37 -11.77 5.84 -3.54
N GLN A 38 -10.64 5.43 -4.10
CA GLN A 38 -9.77 6.27 -4.89
C GLN A 38 -9.28 5.48 -6.11
N PRO A 39 -9.57 5.96 -7.34
CA PRO A 39 -9.11 5.31 -8.55
C PRO A 39 -7.59 5.36 -8.68
N ARG A 40 -7.03 4.45 -9.48
CA ARG A 40 -5.61 4.48 -9.87
C ARG A 40 -5.29 5.81 -10.56
N VAL A 41 -4.17 6.43 -10.19
CA VAL A 41 -3.67 7.65 -10.82
C VAL A 41 -2.40 7.32 -11.60
N THR A 42 -2.40 7.68 -12.88
CA THR A 42 -1.28 7.43 -13.79
C THR A 42 -0.83 8.71 -14.49
N VAL A 43 0.47 8.82 -14.74
CA VAL A 43 1.06 9.79 -15.66
C VAL A 43 1.70 8.97 -16.77
N GLU A 44 1.11 9.00 -17.97
CA GLU A 44 1.46 8.09 -19.05
C GLU A 44 1.43 6.62 -18.57
N ARG A 45 2.58 5.93 -18.61
CA ARG A 45 2.76 4.54 -18.17
C ARG A 45 3.23 4.41 -16.72
N LEU A 46 3.38 5.53 -16.00
CA LEU A 46 3.80 5.55 -14.60
C LEU A 46 2.57 5.55 -13.69
N VAL A 47 2.42 4.51 -12.87
CA VAL A 47 1.42 4.49 -11.80
C VAL A 47 1.96 5.28 -10.61
N VAL A 48 1.33 6.42 -10.32
CA VAL A 48 1.72 7.32 -9.23
C VAL A 48 1.06 6.88 -7.93
N THR A 49 -0.24 6.54 -7.99
CA THR A 49 -0.96 5.93 -6.87
C THR A 49 -1.80 4.77 -7.36
N ARG A 50 -1.75 3.66 -6.63
CA ARG A 50 -2.58 2.48 -6.87
C ARG A 50 -4.01 2.73 -6.43
N GLU A 51 -4.95 2.07 -7.11
CA GLU A 51 -6.36 2.05 -6.70
C GLU A 51 -6.49 1.58 -5.25
N THR A 52 -7.27 2.33 -4.46
CA THR A 52 -7.30 2.19 -3.01
C THR A 52 -8.72 2.29 -2.47
N TRP A 53 -9.05 1.43 -1.51
CA TRP A 53 -10.32 1.41 -0.78
C TRP A 53 -10.05 1.52 0.72
N ARG A 54 -10.87 2.28 1.44
CA ARG A 54 -10.67 2.57 2.86
C ARG A 54 -11.93 2.21 3.64
N THR A 55 -11.73 1.54 4.77
CA THR A 55 -12.80 1.15 5.69
C THR A 55 -12.23 1.01 7.11
N THR A 56 -12.99 0.44 8.03
CA THR A 56 -12.55 0.11 9.38
C THR A 56 -12.71 -1.38 9.67
N VAL A 57 -12.02 -1.86 10.70
CA VAL A 57 -12.12 -3.25 11.16
C VAL A 57 -13.57 -3.67 11.38
N GLY A 58 -14.38 -2.84 12.05
CA GLY A 58 -15.79 -3.13 12.28
C GLY A 58 -16.61 -3.19 10.99
N ALA A 59 -16.38 -2.24 10.08
CA ALA A 59 -17.09 -2.18 8.80
C ALA A 59 -16.72 -3.32 7.83
N THR A 60 -15.61 -4.03 8.06
CA THR A 60 -15.29 -5.24 7.27
C THR A 60 -16.28 -6.38 7.46
N GLY A 61 -16.94 -6.46 8.63
CA GLY A 61 -17.78 -7.61 9.01
C GLY A 61 -17.04 -8.94 9.21
N LEU A 62 -15.70 -8.96 9.09
CA LEU A 62 -14.87 -10.16 9.21
C LEU A 62 -14.47 -10.47 10.66
N GLY A 63 -14.29 -9.45 11.50
CA GLY A 63 -13.92 -9.62 12.91
C GLY A 63 -14.87 -10.54 13.71
N PRO A 64 -16.20 -10.41 13.57
CA PRO A 64 -17.15 -11.26 14.28
C PRO A 64 -17.24 -12.70 13.73
N ALA A 65 -16.89 -12.94 12.46
CA ALA A 65 -17.01 -14.26 11.85
C ALA A 65 -16.04 -15.26 12.52
N ARG A 66 -16.47 -16.52 12.63
CA ARG A 66 -15.69 -17.62 13.19
C ARG A 66 -15.84 -18.87 12.33
N GLY A 67 -14.73 -19.50 12.02
CA GLY A 67 -14.68 -20.72 11.21
C GLY A 67 -14.63 -20.44 9.71
N ALA A 68 -14.04 -21.37 8.96
CA ALA A 68 -13.67 -21.16 7.56
C ALA A 68 -14.85 -20.77 6.64
N GLY A 69 -16.01 -21.40 6.80
CA GLY A 69 -17.20 -21.11 5.99
C GLY A 69 -17.76 -19.70 6.22
N PRO A 70 -18.13 -19.35 7.47
CA PRO A 70 -18.59 -18.00 7.81
C PRO A 70 -17.59 -16.89 7.48
N GLU A 71 -16.30 -17.11 7.72
CA GLU A 71 -15.22 -16.18 7.36
C GLU A 71 -15.16 -15.96 5.84
N TYR A 72 -15.19 -17.04 5.06
CA TYR A 72 -15.19 -16.97 3.60
C TYR A 72 -16.40 -16.19 3.08
N LEU A 73 -17.61 -16.47 3.57
CA LEU A 73 -18.82 -15.74 3.16
C LEU A 73 -18.77 -14.26 3.56
N ALA A 74 -18.24 -13.94 4.74
CA ALA A 74 -18.03 -12.55 5.17
C ALA A 74 -17.04 -11.84 4.24
N ALA A 75 -15.94 -12.50 3.86
CA ALA A 75 -14.98 -11.96 2.90
C ALA A 75 -15.59 -11.72 1.52
N ARG A 76 -16.44 -12.63 1.01
CA ARG A 76 -17.17 -12.42 -0.25
C ARG A 76 -18.11 -11.22 -0.19
N ARG A 77 -18.80 -11.01 0.95
CA ARG A 77 -19.66 -9.84 1.17
C ARG A 77 -18.85 -8.55 1.20
N LEU A 78 -17.74 -8.52 1.94
CA LEU A 78 -16.83 -7.37 1.98
C LEU A 78 -16.33 -7.01 0.58
N ARG A 79 -15.83 -7.99 -0.15
CA ARG A 79 -15.31 -7.78 -1.50
C ARG A 79 -16.38 -7.14 -2.39
N ARG A 80 -17.61 -7.66 -2.35
CA ARG A 80 -18.73 -7.13 -3.14
C ARG A 80 -19.15 -5.73 -2.69
N SER A 81 -19.19 -5.45 -1.38
CA SER A 81 -19.65 -4.15 -0.87
C SER A 81 -18.69 -3.01 -1.21
N LEU A 82 -17.39 -3.29 -1.23
CA LEU A 82 -16.36 -2.30 -1.59
C LEU A 82 -15.95 -2.34 -3.07
N GLY A 83 -16.41 -3.35 -3.84
CA GLY A 83 -16.00 -3.53 -5.24
C GLY A 83 -14.54 -3.97 -5.41
N LEU A 84 -13.98 -4.71 -4.45
CA LEU A 84 -12.57 -5.10 -4.47
C LEU A 84 -12.27 -6.14 -5.57
N PRO A 85 -11.03 -6.15 -6.11
CA PRO A 85 -10.49 -7.29 -6.83
C PRO A 85 -10.43 -8.57 -5.99
N GLU A 86 -10.19 -9.72 -6.62
CA GLU A 86 -10.00 -11.00 -5.87
C GLU A 86 -8.75 -10.98 -4.98
N ARG A 87 -7.72 -10.23 -5.37
CA ARG A 87 -6.43 -10.15 -4.68
C ARG A 87 -6.03 -8.71 -4.46
N VAL A 88 -5.66 -8.39 -3.23
CA VAL A 88 -5.32 -7.03 -2.79
C VAL A 88 -4.18 -7.08 -1.77
N PHE A 89 -3.54 -5.95 -1.52
CA PHE A 89 -2.83 -5.72 -0.27
C PHE A 89 -3.74 -5.05 0.74
N ALA A 90 -3.72 -5.49 1.99
CA ALA A 90 -4.46 -4.88 3.09
C ALA A 90 -3.50 -4.32 4.14
N LYS A 91 -3.62 -3.04 4.47
CA LYS A 91 -2.93 -2.37 5.57
C LYS A 91 -3.91 -2.16 6.71
N VAL A 92 -3.73 -2.91 7.79
CA VAL A 92 -4.46 -2.70 9.05
C VAL A 92 -3.67 -1.70 9.89
N GLY A 93 -4.35 -0.75 10.53
CA GLY A 93 -3.72 0.34 11.27
C GLY A 93 -2.76 -0.10 12.39
N THR A 94 -2.97 -1.30 12.94
CA THR A 94 -2.12 -1.91 13.98
C THR A 94 -0.89 -2.63 13.44
N GLU A 95 -0.79 -2.85 12.12
CA GLU A 95 0.30 -3.61 11.50
C GLU A 95 1.33 -2.69 10.88
N THR A 96 2.61 -3.08 10.86
CA THR A 96 3.67 -2.26 10.25
C THR A 96 3.64 -2.29 8.72
N LYS A 97 3.40 -3.46 8.12
CA LYS A 97 3.39 -3.64 6.66
C LYS A 97 2.03 -4.11 6.16
N PRO A 98 1.65 -3.72 4.92
CA PRO A 98 0.51 -4.35 4.27
C PRO A 98 0.73 -5.85 4.09
N VAL A 99 -0.34 -6.63 4.15
CA VAL A 99 -0.34 -8.08 3.90
C VAL A 99 -1.07 -8.39 2.60
N HIS A 100 -0.61 -9.41 1.88
CA HIS A 100 -1.34 -9.93 0.72
C HIS A 100 -2.60 -10.67 1.17
N VAL A 101 -3.73 -10.36 0.55
CA VAL A 101 -5.02 -11.02 0.80
C VAL A 101 -5.57 -11.54 -0.50
N ASP A 102 -5.85 -12.85 -0.53
CA ASP A 102 -6.54 -13.52 -1.63
C ASP A 102 -7.93 -13.98 -1.16
N PHE A 103 -8.98 -13.35 -1.68
CA PHE A 103 -10.37 -13.65 -1.33
C PHE A 103 -10.90 -14.93 -1.97
N THR A 104 -10.12 -15.60 -2.83
CA THR A 104 -10.46 -16.92 -3.39
C THR A 104 -10.00 -18.07 -2.50
N GLY A 105 -8.97 -17.85 -1.68
CA GLY A 105 -8.38 -18.87 -0.82
C GLY A 105 -8.88 -18.81 0.64
N PRO A 106 -9.61 -19.82 1.14
CA PRO A 106 -10.14 -19.82 2.50
C PRO A 106 -9.08 -19.62 3.59
N ARG A 107 -7.87 -20.14 3.41
CA ARG A 107 -6.76 -19.97 4.37
C ARG A 107 -6.26 -18.52 4.45
N TYR A 108 -6.17 -17.83 3.31
CA TYR A 108 -5.83 -16.40 3.28
C TYR A 108 -6.91 -15.58 3.98
N VAL A 109 -8.18 -15.91 3.75
CA VAL A 109 -9.31 -15.28 4.42
C VAL A 109 -9.25 -15.51 5.94
N SER A 110 -9.04 -16.74 6.40
CA SER A 110 -8.95 -17.04 7.83
C SER A 110 -7.79 -16.32 8.51
N ALA A 111 -6.63 -16.23 7.86
CA ALA A 111 -5.48 -15.48 8.36
C ALA A 111 -5.79 -13.97 8.45
N PHE A 112 -6.41 -13.40 7.41
CA PHE A 112 -6.82 -12.01 7.41
C PHE A 112 -7.88 -11.72 8.50
N ALA A 113 -8.86 -12.60 8.66
CA ALA A 113 -9.88 -12.49 9.71
C ALA A 113 -9.26 -12.54 11.11
N ALA A 114 -8.27 -13.42 11.34
CA ALA A 114 -7.54 -13.48 12.61
C ALA A 114 -6.81 -12.17 12.93
N MET A 115 -6.15 -11.58 11.94
CA MET A 115 -5.48 -10.28 12.11
C MET A 115 -6.47 -9.15 12.42
N LEU A 116 -7.61 -9.10 11.72
CA LEU A 116 -8.66 -8.12 12.01
C LEU A 116 -9.24 -8.28 13.42
N ARG A 117 -9.36 -9.51 13.92
CA ARG A 117 -9.78 -9.79 15.30
C ARG A 117 -8.77 -9.28 16.32
N ALA A 118 -7.48 -9.58 16.13
CA ALA A 118 -6.44 -9.09 17.03
C ALA A 118 -6.38 -7.54 17.05
N ALA A 119 -6.57 -6.91 15.89
CA ALA A 119 -6.66 -5.44 15.79
C ALA A 119 -7.91 -4.91 16.52
N ARG A 120 -9.06 -5.58 16.37
CA ARG A 120 -10.30 -5.24 17.08
C ARG A 120 -10.14 -5.35 18.59
N GLU A 121 -9.55 -6.44 19.06
CA GLU A 121 -9.35 -6.73 20.49
C GLU A 121 -8.38 -5.73 21.13
N SER A 122 -7.34 -5.31 20.41
CA SER A 122 -6.33 -4.38 20.94
C SER A 122 -6.69 -2.91 20.81
N SER A 123 -7.44 -2.51 19.77
CA SER A 123 -7.63 -1.09 19.40
C SER A 123 -9.04 -0.73 18.93
N GLY A 124 -9.99 -1.68 18.97
CA GLY A 124 -11.41 -1.46 18.71
C GLY A 124 -11.84 -1.51 17.24
N ASP A 125 -13.14 -1.34 17.01
CA ASP A 125 -13.77 -1.46 15.68
C ASP A 125 -13.41 -0.30 14.72
N GLY A 126 -12.93 0.82 15.26
CA GLY A 126 -12.54 2.01 14.50
C GLY A 126 -11.18 1.94 13.81
N VAL A 127 -10.39 0.88 14.05
CA VAL A 127 -9.06 0.71 13.44
C VAL A 127 -9.18 0.73 11.92
N SER A 128 -8.33 1.53 11.27
CA SER A 128 -8.35 1.69 9.82
C SER A 128 -7.91 0.41 9.10
N VAL A 129 -8.60 0.11 8.00
CA VAL A 129 -8.22 -0.94 7.06
C VAL A 129 -8.21 -0.32 5.67
N VAL A 130 -7.03 -0.33 5.04
CA VAL A 130 -6.83 0.21 3.70
C VAL A 130 -6.48 -0.94 2.76
N PHE A 131 -7.29 -1.15 1.74
CA PHE A 131 -7.01 -2.07 0.66
C PHE A 131 -6.40 -1.32 -0.51
N THR A 132 -5.37 -1.91 -1.11
CA THR A 132 -4.76 -1.42 -2.34
C THR A 132 -4.73 -2.56 -3.34
N GLU A 133 -4.99 -2.27 -4.60
CA GLU A 133 -4.90 -3.27 -5.67
C GLU A 133 -3.54 -4.01 -5.68
N LEU A 134 -3.58 -5.28 -6.09
CA LEU A 134 -2.37 -6.04 -6.38
C LEU A 134 -1.80 -5.57 -7.73
N LEU A 135 -0.66 -4.87 -7.68
CA LEU A 135 0.02 -4.39 -8.89
C LEU A 135 1.55 -4.44 -8.68
N PRO A 136 2.31 -5.13 -9.55
CA PRO A 136 1.82 -6.02 -10.61
C PRO A 136 1.09 -7.24 -10.04
N ASP A 137 0.03 -7.69 -10.72
CA ASP A 137 -0.53 -9.03 -10.50
C ASP A 137 0.46 -10.12 -10.96
N SER A 138 0.31 -11.36 -10.50
CA SER A 138 1.08 -12.51 -10.95
C SER A 138 1.08 -12.72 -12.47
N GLY A 139 0.08 -12.20 -13.18
CA GLY A 139 0.07 -12.18 -14.66
C GLY A 139 0.98 -11.12 -15.28
N GLU A 140 1.28 -10.06 -14.54
CA GLU A 140 1.93 -8.82 -15.00
C GLU A 140 3.39 -8.69 -14.54
N VAL A 141 3.89 -9.66 -13.75
CA VAL A 141 5.32 -9.72 -13.41
C VAL A 141 6.17 -9.81 -14.68
N TRP A 142 7.25 -9.06 -14.72
CA TRP A 142 7.99 -8.80 -15.96
C TRP A 142 9.44 -9.30 -15.95
N LEU A 143 10.00 -9.66 -14.79
CA LEU A 143 11.40 -10.10 -14.69
C LEU A 143 11.51 -11.64 -14.81
N PRO A 144 12.05 -12.18 -15.93
CA PRO A 144 12.26 -13.62 -16.09
C PRO A 144 13.61 -14.07 -15.52
N ASP A 145 13.71 -15.34 -15.13
CA ASP A 145 14.99 -16.05 -15.02
C ASP A 145 15.36 -16.79 -16.32
N ALA A 146 16.51 -17.46 -16.33
CA ALA A 146 16.97 -18.27 -17.47
C ALA A 146 16.06 -19.45 -17.82
N ARG A 147 15.10 -19.81 -16.95
CA ARG A 147 14.10 -20.87 -17.17
C ARG A 147 12.72 -20.30 -17.54
N GLY A 148 12.61 -18.98 -17.77
CA GLY A 148 11.36 -18.31 -18.10
C GLY A 148 10.39 -18.10 -16.93
N ARG A 149 10.81 -18.39 -15.69
CA ARG A 149 9.99 -18.12 -14.49
C ARG A 149 10.01 -16.62 -14.20
N ARG A 150 8.85 -16.04 -13.88
CA ARG A 150 8.72 -14.60 -13.64
C ARG A 150 8.61 -14.27 -12.15
N TYR A 151 9.22 -13.17 -11.75
CA TYR A 151 9.37 -12.78 -10.35
C TYR A 151 8.85 -11.37 -10.09
N HIS A 152 8.28 -11.16 -8.91
CA HIS A 152 8.11 -9.80 -8.38
C HIS A 152 9.50 -9.23 -8.09
N CYS A 153 9.74 -8.01 -8.56
CA CYS A 153 10.98 -7.29 -8.34
C CYS A 153 10.68 -5.81 -8.13
N GLU A 154 11.63 -5.12 -7.50
CA GLU A 154 11.59 -3.69 -7.27
C GLU A 154 12.91 -3.10 -7.76
N LEU A 155 12.85 -2.05 -8.57
CA LEU A 155 14.01 -1.29 -8.99
C LEU A 155 14.07 0.01 -8.21
N ARG A 156 15.20 0.27 -7.56
CA ARG A 156 15.48 1.56 -6.94
C ARG A 156 16.37 2.38 -7.86
N LEU A 157 15.87 3.53 -8.28
CA LEU A 157 16.56 4.43 -9.20
C LEU A 157 16.98 5.70 -8.44
N GLN A 158 18.20 6.16 -8.67
CA GLN A 158 18.64 7.50 -8.29
C GLN A 158 18.66 8.34 -9.56
N MET A 159 17.87 9.41 -9.58
CA MET A 159 17.81 10.35 -10.69
C MET A 159 18.46 11.66 -10.24
N CYS A 160 19.39 12.16 -11.04
CA CYS A 160 20.04 13.44 -10.82
C CYS A 160 19.57 14.44 -11.89
N ASP A 161 19.58 15.73 -11.54
CA ASP A 161 19.32 16.79 -12.51
C ASP A 161 20.44 16.79 -13.56
N PRO A 162 20.14 16.57 -14.86
CA PRO A 162 21.17 16.55 -15.90
C PRO A 162 21.88 17.90 -16.06
N ALA A 163 21.30 19.00 -15.56
CA ALA A 163 21.92 20.32 -15.58
C ALA A 163 22.95 20.53 -14.45
N ARG A 164 23.21 19.53 -13.60
CA ARG A 164 24.26 19.59 -12.57
C ARG A 164 25.17 18.36 -12.60
N PRO A 165 26.48 18.52 -12.85
CA PRO A 165 27.46 17.47 -12.58
C PRO A 165 27.60 17.22 -11.07
#